data_AF-A0A258BUP1-F1
#
_entry.id   AF-A0A258BUP1-F1
#
_cell.length_a   1.000
_cell.length_b   1.000
_cell.length_c   1.000
_cell.angle_alpha   90.00
_cell.angle_beta   90.00
_cell.angle_gamma   90.00
#
_symmetry.space_group_name_H-M   'P 1'
#
loop_
_entity.id
_entity.type
_entity.pdbx_description
1 polymer ?
#
loop_
_entity_poly.entity_id
_entity_poly.type
_entity_poly.pdbx_seq_one_letter_code
_entity_poly.pdbx_strand_id
1 'polypeptide(L)'
;MTRIIGHDAVRTEILRAALSGRLHHGWILAGPPGIGKASLAREIALCLLAGEEAAGQVADTHPAARFFHAGTHPDYAALARLEKENGDLARNISIDQVRGLSRLLSTAPSISRRRVILIDSADDLERNAANALLKSLEEPPANVVFLLVSHAPSRLLPTIRSRCRLLRLS
;
A
#
# COMPACT_ATOMS: atom_id res chain seq x y z
N MET A 1 3.17 2.04 18.90
CA MET A 1 2.16 2.31 17.85
C MET A 1 0.77 2.09 18.42
N THR A 2 -0.25 2.84 17.97
CA THR A 2 -1.64 2.61 18.38
C THR A 2 -2.14 1.29 17.78
N ARG A 3 -2.55 0.33 18.61
CA ARG A 3 -3.07 -0.95 18.14
C ARG A 3 -4.42 -0.73 17.44
N ILE A 4 -4.55 -1.25 16.23
CA ILE A 4 -5.80 -1.21 15.47
C ILE A 4 -6.72 -2.30 16.02
N ILE A 5 -8.00 -1.96 16.20
CA ILE A 5 -9.02 -2.86 16.75
C ILE A 5 -10.11 -3.02 15.69
N GLY A 6 -10.61 -4.25 15.50
CA GLY A 6 -11.74 -4.56 14.61
C GLY A 6 -11.36 -5.02 13.20
N HIS A 7 -10.17 -4.69 12.71
CA HIS A 7 -9.76 -4.99 11.32
C HIS A 7 -8.97 -6.30 11.15
N ASP A 8 -8.97 -7.16 12.18
CA ASP A 8 -8.21 -8.41 12.22
C ASP A 8 -8.56 -9.39 11.10
N ALA A 9 -9.81 -9.39 10.60
CA ALA A 9 -10.23 -10.24 9.49
C ALA A 9 -9.50 -9.88 8.19
N VAL A 10 -9.54 -8.60 7.80
CA VAL A 10 -8.85 -8.04 6.62
C VAL A 10 -7.34 -8.23 6.71
N ARG A 11 -6.79 -7.98 7.91
CA ARG A 11 -5.39 -8.21 8.28
C ARG A 11 -4.99 -9.68 8.07
N THR A 12 -5.81 -10.61 8.55
CA THR A 12 -5.58 -12.05 8.47
C THR A 12 -5.71 -12.59 7.05
N GLU A 13 -6.66 -12.10 6.25
CA GLU A 13 -6.86 -12.53 4.86
C GLU A 13 -5.62 -12.26 4.00
N ILE A 14 -5.10 -11.03 4.03
CA ILE A 14 -3.92 -10.64 3.24
C ILE A 14 -2.68 -11.42 3.69
N LEU A 15 -2.45 -11.55 5.00
CA LEU A 15 -1.29 -12.27 5.52
C LEU A 15 -1.36 -13.78 5.23
N ARG A 16 -2.54 -14.41 5.30
CA ARG A 16 -2.71 -15.82 4.89
C ARG A 16 -2.42 -16.01 3.40
N ALA A 17 -2.87 -15.10 2.53
CA ALA A 17 -2.57 -15.15 1.11
C ALA A 17 -1.05 -14.97 0.83
N ALA A 18 -0.36 -14.16 1.64
CA ALA A 18 1.09 -13.96 1.57
C ALA A 18 1.89 -15.21 1.95
N LEU A 19 1.46 -15.91 3.02
CA LEU A 19 2.04 -17.17 3.49
C LEU A 19 1.73 -18.34 2.55
N SER A 20 0.55 -18.39 1.94
CA SER A 20 0.17 -19.47 1.01
C SER A 20 0.70 -19.28 -0.42
N GLY A 21 1.56 -18.27 -0.67
CA GLY A 21 2.08 -17.95 -2.00
C GLY A 21 1.02 -17.48 -3.03
N ARG A 22 -0.20 -17.12 -2.60
CA ARG A 22 -1.34 -16.72 -3.47
C ARG A 22 -1.73 -15.25 -3.29
N LEU A 23 -0.78 -14.42 -2.91
CA LEU A 23 -0.99 -13.00 -2.65
C LEU A 23 -1.36 -12.27 -3.95
N HIS A 24 -2.53 -11.63 -3.96
CA HIS A 24 -2.91 -10.78 -5.07
C HIS A 24 -1.99 -9.54 -5.15
N HIS A 25 -1.66 -9.07 -6.35
CA HIS A 25 -0.74 -7.95 -6.55
C HIS A 25 -1.36 -6.59 -6.18
N GLY A 26 -2.69 -6.47 -6.14
CA GLY A 26 -3.39 -5.23 -5.81
C GLY A 26 -4.54 -5.42 -4.82
N TRP A 27 -4.61 -4.61 -3.77
CA TRP A 27 -5.66 -4.64 -2.74
C TRP A 27 -6.21 -3.24 -2.50
N ILE A 28 -7.53 -3.11 -2.42
CA ILE A 28 -8.20 -1.85 -2.01
C ILE A 28 -8.77 -2.05 -0.61
N LEU A 29 -8.28 -1.26 0.35
CA LEU A 29 -8.75 -1.16 1.73
C LEU A 29 -9.78 -0.03 1.81
N ALA A 30 -11.06 -0.39 1.70
CA ALA A 30 -12.16 0.56 1.57
C ALA A 30 -12.99 0.73 2.84
N GLY A 31 -13.40 1.95 3.18
CA GLY A 31 -14.31 2.22 4.30
C GLY A 31 -14.31 3.70 4.72
N PRO A 32 -15.16 4.12 5.68
CA PRO A 32 -15.23 5.52 6.14
C PRO A 32 -13.87 6.17 6.51
N PRO A 33 -13.75 7.51 6.45
CA PRO A 33 -12.61 8.21 7.04
C PRO A 33 -12.52 7.97 8.55
N GLY A 34 -11.33 8.12 9.13
CA GLY A 34 -11.09 7.97 10.57
C GLY A 34 -10.88 6.54 11.08
N ILE A 35 -11.39 5.49 10.42
CA ILE A 35 -11.37 4.11 10.95
C ILE A 35 -9.99 3.40 10.97
N GLY A 36 -8.87 4.11 10.76
CA GLY A 36 -7.51 3.54 10.84
C GLY A 36 -7.02 2.76 9.61
N LYS A 37 -7.68 2.87 8.44
CA LYS A 37 -7.30 2.13 7.21
C LYS A 37 -5.84 2.33 6.77
N ALA A 38 -5.34 3.57 6.83
CA ALA A 38 -3.95 3.89 6.49
C ALA A 38 -2.96 3.21 7.43
N SER A 39 -3.22 3.27 8.74
CA SER A 39 -2.44 2.56 9.76
C SER A 39 -2.42 1.06 9.49
N LEU A 40 -3.56 0.47 9.12
CA LEU A 40 -3.68 -0.96 8.83
C LEU A 40 -2.89 -1.34 7.57
N ALA A 41 -2.98 -0.53 6.51
CA ALA A 41 -2.22 -0.74 5.29
C ALA A 41 -0.71 -0.66 5.56
N ARG A 42 -0.25 0.25 6.43
CA ARG A 42 1.15 0.34 6.87
C ARG A 42 1.59 -0.85 7.73
N GLU A 43 0.73 -1.34 8.62
CA GLU A 43 1.01 -2.53 9.44
C GLU A 43 1.12 -3.80 8.58
N ILE A 44 0.21 -3.98 7.62
CA ILE A 44 0.25 -5.05 6.62
C ILE A 44 1.50 -4.91 5.75
N ALA A 45 1.84 -3.70 5.28
CA ALA A 45 3.06 -3.47 4.53
C ALA A 45 4.30 -3.91 5.31
N LEU A 46 4.44 -3.51 6.57
CA LEU A 46 5.55 -3.93 7.43
C LEU A 46 5.62 -5.46 7.58
N CYS A 47 4.49 -6.14 7.78
CA CYS A 47 4.44 -7.61 7.83
C CYS A 47 4.86 -8.26 6.49
N LEU A 48 4.41 -7.72 5.35
CA LEU A 48 4.78 -8.22 4.02
C LEU A 48 6.27 -8.03 3.69
N LEU A 49 6.88 -6.95 4.21
CA LEU A 49 8.31 -6.64 4.06
C LEU A 49 9.18 -7.51 4.97
N ALA A 50 8.72 -7.79 6.19
CA ALA A 50 9.38 -8.71 7.12
C ALA A 50 9.26 -10.19 6.71
N GLY A 51 8.20 -10.56 5.99
CA GLY A 51 8.04 -11.91 5.43
C GLY A 51 7.54 -12.94 6.44
N GLU A 52 7.94 -14.20 6.27
CA GLU A 52 7.45 -15.33 7.09
C GLU A 52 7.88 -15.26 8.56
N GLU A 53 8.96 -14.53 8.87
CA GLU A 53 9.45 -14.28 10.23
C GLU A 53 8.50 -13.38 11.03
N ALA A 54 7.63 -12.62 10.35
CA ALA A 54 6.52 -11.91 10.98
C ALA A 54 5.39 -12.90 11.30
N ALA A 55 5.38 -13.42 12.54
CA ALA A 55 4.33 -14.30 13.07
C ALA A 55 3.00 -13.55 13.33
N GLY A 56 2.47 -12.91 12.29
CA GLY A 56 1.37 -11.97 12.37
C GLY A 56 1.76 -10.60 12.92
N GLN A 57 2.84 -10.44 13.69
CA GLN A 57 3.31 -9.16 14.20
C GLN A 57 4.83 -9.05 14.03
N VAL A 58 5.32 -7.88 13.63
CA VAL A 58 6.75 -7.59 13.49
C VAL A 58 7.24 -6.95 14.79
N ALA A 59 8.31 -7.48 15.37
CA ALA A 59 8.97 -6.88 16.53
C ALA A 59 9.76 -5.62 16.13
N ASP A 60 9.81 -4.62 17.00
CA ASP A 60 10.54 -3.36 16.75
C ASP A 60 12.05 -3.57 16.50
N THR A 61 12.60 -4.68 17.00
CA THR A 61 13.99 -5.12 16.79
C THR A 61 14.26 -5.68 15.39
N HIS A 62 13.22 -6.04 14.62
CA HIS A 62 13.35 -6.64 13.30
C HIS A 62 13.96 -5.64 12.29
N PRO A 63 14.90 -6.05 11.42
CA PRO A 63 15.55 -5.13 10.46
C PRO A 63 14.57 -4.34 9.59
N ALA A 64 13.52 -5.00 9.08
CA ALA A 64 12.47 -4.32 8.31
C ALA A 64 11.73 -3.24 9.12
N ALA A 65 11.44 -3.47 10.41
CA ALA A 65 10.80 -2.46 11.26
C ALA A 65 11.70 -1.23 11.44
N ARG A 66 12.99 -1.43 11.69
CA ARG A 66 13.97 -0.34 11.84
C ARG A 66 13.99 0.58 10.60
N PHE A 67 14.11 0.03 9.40
CA PHE A 67 14.09 0.82 8.16
C PHE A 67 12.71 1.43 7.87
N PHE A 68 11.63 0.71 8.16
CA PHE A 68 10.26 1.17 7.88
C PHE A 68 9.85 2.35 8.79
N HIS A 69 10.21 2.30 10.07
CA HIS A 69 9.97 3.41 11.01
C HIS A 69 10.87 4.62 10.73
N ALA A 70 12.10 4.40 10.24
CA ALA A 70 12.98 5.46 9.75
C ALA A 70 12.55 6.05 8.39
N GLY A 71 11.58 5.44 7.69
CA GLY A 71 11.15 5.88 6.36
C GLY A 71 12.13 5.57 5.22
N THR A 72 13.14 4.71 5.46
CA THR A 72 14.27 4.43 4.56
C THR A 72 14.27 3.02 3.98
N HIS A 73 13.18 2.27 4.13
CA HIS A 73 13.07 0.89 3.65
C HIS A 73 13.07 0.82 2.10
N PRO A 74 14.08 0.21 1.45
CA PRO A 74 14.26 0.30 -0.01
C PRO A 74 13.14 -0.38 -0.81
N ASP A 75 12.49 -1.37 -0.21
CA ASP A 75 11.36 -2.09 -0.79
C ASP A 75 9.98 -1.55 -0.38
N TYR A 76 9.92 -0.34 0.17
CA TYR A 76 8.67 0.34 0.51
C TYR A 76 8.59 1.72 -0.14
N ALA A 77 7.43 2.04 -0.70
CA ALA A 77 7.09 3.41 -1.06
C ALA A 77 5.66 3.73 -0.63
N ALA A 78 5.43 4.96 -0.20
CA ALA A 78 4.10 5.48 0.09
C ALA A 78 3.85 6.75 -0.74
N LEU A 79 2.76 6.79 -1.49
CA LEU A 79 2.26 8.00 -2.12
C LEU A 79 1.06 8.52 -1.32
N ALA A 80 1.08 9.82 -1.05
CA ALA A 80 0.03 10.57 -0.38
C ALA A 80 0.04 12.01 -0.94
N ARG A 81 -0.97 12.82 -0.63
CA ARG A 81 -0.93 14.24 -0.99
C ARG A 81 0.26 14.91 -0.29
N LEU A 82 1.19 15.46 -1.06
CA LEU A 82 2.41 16.10 -0.53
C LEU A 82 2.07 17.36 0.26
N GLU A 83 2.84 17.63 1.31
CA GLU A 83 2.79 18.92 2.02
C GLU A 83 3.47 20.01 1.18
N LYS A 84 2.90 21.21 1.17
CA LYS A 84 3.46 22.40 0.52
C LYS A 84 4.25 23.25 1.51
N GLU A 85 5.03 24.19 1.00
CA GLU A 85 5.79 25.18 1.77
C GLU A 85 4.93 25.99 2.78
N ASN A 86 3.63 26.13 2.53
CA ASN A 86 2.70 26.83 3.42
C ASN A 86 1.99 25.93 4.45
N GLY A 87 2.36 24.65 4.55
CA GLY A 87 1.75 23.65 5.45
C GLY A 87 0.42 23.05 4.95
N ASP A 88 -0.12 23.53 3.82
CA ASP A 88 -1.29 22.89 3.20
C ASP A 88 -0.89 21.62 2.46
N LEU A 89 -1.80 20.64 2.41
CA LEU A 89 -1.65 19.53 1.49
C LEU A 89 -1.89 19.96 0.03
N ALA A 90 -1.17 19.32 -0.89
CA ALA A 90 -1.47 19.29 -2.32
C ALA A 90 -2.94 18.86 -2.53
N ARG A 91 -3.56 19.31 -3.62
CA ARG A 91 -4.96 18.97 -3.91
C ARG A 91 -5.14 17.48 -4.21
N ASN A 92 -4.15 16.87 -4.86
CA ASN A 92 -4.19 15.52 -5.42
C ASN A 92 -2.81 14.85 -5.34
N ILE A 93 -2.79 13.52 -5.48
CA ILE A 93 -1.58 12.76 -5.82
C ILE A 93 -1.37 12.90 -7.33
N SER A 94 -0.24 13.48 -7.72
CA SER A 94 0.07 13.85 -9.11
C SER A 94 0.67 12.70 -9.93
N ILE A 95 0.59 12.78 -11.26
CA ILE A 95 1.17 11.77 -12.15
C ILE A 95 2.69 11.60 -11.94
N ASP A 96 3.41 12.66 -11.59
CA ASP A 96 4.86 12.60 -11.42
C ASP A 96 5.27 11.85 -10.16
N GLN A 97 4.45 11.85 -9.11
CA GLN A 97 4.63 10.97 -7.95
C GLN A 97 4.50 9.49 -8.35
N VAL A 98 3.49 9.15 -9.15
CA VAL A 98 3.31 7.78 -9.67
C VAL A 98 4.45 7.39 -10.61
N ARG A 99 4.89 8.29 -11.50
CA ARG A 99 6.05 8.07 -12.39
C ARG A 99 7.35 7.91 -11.61
N GLY A 100 7.51 8.56 -10.46
CA GLY A 100 8.66 8.39 -9.57
C GLY A 100 8.86 6.94 -9.12
N LEU A 101 7.79 6.16 -9.04
CA LEU A 101 7.87 4.72 -8.73
C LEU A 101 8.53 3.89 -9.84
N SER A 102 8.64 4.38 -11.08
CA SER A 102 9.07 3.56 -12.24
C SER A 102 10.43 2.88 -12.01
N ARG A 103 11.40 3.60 -11.40
CA ARG A 103 12.74 3.04 -11.08
C ARG A 103 12.68 1.93 -10.03
N LEU A 104 11.77 2.05 -9.07
CA LEU A 104 11.53 0.99 -8.07
C LEU A 104 10.82 -0.20 -8.74
N LEU A 105 9.82 0.05 -9.58
CA LEU A 105 9.06 -1.02 -10.25
C LEU A 105 9.89 -1.78 -11.31
N SER A 106 10.95 -1.18 -11.85
CA SER A 106 11.84 -1.81 -12.84
C SER A 106 12.96 -2.68 -12.25
N THR A 107 13.05 -2.84 -10.92
CA THR A 107 14.11 -3.63 -10.26
C THR A 107 13.52 -4.69 -9.32
N ALA A 108 14.28 -5.74 -9.03
CA ALA A 108 13.88 -6.70 -7.99
C ALA A 108 13.84 -6.03 -6.60
N PRO A 109 13.10 -6.60 -5.62
CA PRO A 109 13.26 -6.28 -4.22
C PRO A 109 14.73 -6.42 -3.75
N SER A 110 15.18 -5.54 -2.85
CA SER A 110 16.58 -5.43 -2.42
C SER A 110 16.90 -6.20 -1.13
N ILE A 111 16.01 -6.15 -0.13
CA ILE A 111 16.19 -6.83 1.16
C ILE A 111 14.98 -7.69 1.56
N SER A 112 13.78 -7.32 1.11
CA SER A 112 12.55 -8.08 1.36
C SER A 112 12.28 -9.06 0.23
N ARG A 113 11.51 -10.13 0.47
CA ARG A 113 11.03 -11.01 -0.62
C ARG A 113 10.07 -10.31 -1.59
N ARG A 114 9.51 -9.16 -1.20
CA ARG A 114 8.49 -8.40 -1.94
C ARG A 114 8.70 -6.90 -1.75
N ARG A 115 8.29 -6.11 -2.75
CA ARG A 115 8.20 -4.64 -2.66
C ARG A 115 6.74 -4.22 -2.44
N VAL A 116 6.50 -3.31 -1.52
CA VAL A 116 5.15 -2.84 -1.17
C VAL A 116 4.99 -1.37 -1.51
N ILE A 117 3.96 -1.06 -2.29
CA ILE A 117 3.58 0.30 -2.68
C ILE A 117 2.25 0.63 -1.99
N LEU A 118 2.28 1.58 -1.06
CA LEU A 118 1.08 2.14 -0.44
C LEU A 118 0.62 3.39 -1.21
N ILE A 119 -0.65 3.42 -1.60
CA ILE A 119 -1.34 4.64 -2.03
C ILE A 119 -2.30 5.04 -0.91
N ASP A 120 -1.91 6.01 -0.10
CA ASP A 120 -2.74 6.52 0.99
C ASP A 120 -3.71 7.57 0.45
N SER A 121 -5.01 7.23 0.47
CA SER A 121 -6.08 7.86 -0.30
C SER A 121 -5.90 7.80 -1.82
N ALA A 122 -6.20 6.63 -2.40
CA ALA A 122 -6.33 6.46 -3.85
C ALA A 122 -7.49 7.27 -4.46
N ASP A 123 -8.42 7.79 -3.65
CA ASP A 123 -9.44 8.75 -4.11
C ASP A 123 -8.84 10.11 -4.47
N ASP A 124 -7.67 10.45 -3.92
CA ASP A 124 -6.96 11.70 -4.18
C ASP A 124 -6.07 11.66 -5.44
N LEU A 125 -5.93 10.52 -6.10
CA LEU A 125 -5.24 10.40 -7.39
C LEU A 125 -5.91 11.31 -8.44
N GLU A 126 -5.14 12.17 -9.09
CA GLU A 126 -5.62 12.81 -10.32
C GLU A 126 -5.85 11.75 -11.42
N ARG A 127 -6.68 12.07 -12.41
CA ARG A 127 -7.01 11.14 -13.52
C ARG A 127 -5.78 10.59 -14.24
N ASN A 128 -4.76 11.43 -14.43
CA ASN A 128 -3.52 11.05 -15.10
C ASN A 128 -2.65 10.13 -14.22
N ALA A 129 -2.58 10.36 -12.91
CA ALA A 129 -1.92 9.47 -11.95
C ALA A 129 -2.61 8.11 -11.86
N ALA A 130 -3.94 8.08 -11.81
CA ALA A 130 -4.74 6.85 -11.80
C ALA A 130 -4.51 6.02 -13.08
N ASN A 131 -4.46 6.65 -14.25
CA ASN A 131 -4.14 5.99 -15.53
C ASN A 131 -2.67 5.53 -15.62
N ALA A 132 -1.73 6.26 -15.00
CA ALA A 132 -0.33 5.83 -14.93
C ALA A 132 -0.16 4.60 -14.03
N LEU A 133 -0.83 4.59 -12.86
CA LEU A 133 -0.84 3.46 -11.94
C LEU A 133 -1.50 2.22 -12.57
N LEU A 134 -2.54 2.41 -13.39
CA LEU A 134 -3.26 1.33 -14.06
C LEU A 134 -2.33 0.44 -14.89
N LYS A 135 -1.30 1.01 -15.55
CA LYS A 135 -0.31 0.22 -16.33
C LYS A 135 0.40 -0.81 -15.46
N SER A 136 0.80 -0.43 -14.24
CA SER A 136 1.45 -1.32 -13.27
C SER A 136 0.48 -2.27 -12.54
N LEU A 137 -0.83 -2.06 -12.67
CA LEU A 137 -1.86 -3.01 -12.22
C LEU A 137 -2.34 -3.93 -13.35
N GLU A 138 -2.12 -3.55 -14.60
CA GLU A 138 -2.35 -4.37 -15.80
C GLU A 138 -1.23 -5.39 -15.99
N GLU A 139 0.02 -4.93 -15.88
CA GLU A 139 1.23 -5.75 -15.98
C GLU A 139 2.02 -5.63 -14.67
N PRO A 140 1.58 -6.32 -13.59
CA PRO A 140 2.20 -6.20 -12.27
C PRO A 140 3.64 -6.76 -12.27
N PRO A 141 4.66 -5.97 -11.87
CA PRO A 141 6.02 -6.46 -11.77
C PRO A 141 6.12 -7.60 -10.73
N ALA A 142 7.03 -8.53 -10.98
CA ALA A 142 7.25 -9.67 -10.10
C ALA A 142 7.55 -9.23 -8.66
N ASN A 143 6.90 -9.86 -7.69
CA ASN A 143 7.05 -9.60 -6.26
C ASN A 143 6.66 -8.17 -5.80
N VAL A 144 5.86 -7.42 -6.58
CA VAL A 144 5.28 -6.14 -6.14
C VAL A 144 3.85 -6.33 -5.61
N VAL A 145 3.52 -5.62 -4.53
CA VAL A 145 2.18 -5.56 -3.93
C VAL A 145 1.75 -4.10 -3.78
N PHE A 146 0.61 -3.74 -4.37
CA PHE A 146 -0.05 -2.45 -4.22
C PHE A 146 -1.14 -2.52 -3.15
N LEU A 147 -1.07 -1.62 -2.17
CA LEU A 147 -2.11 -1.40 -1.16
C LEU A 147 -2.72 -0.03 -1.39
N LEU A 148 -4.01 0.04 -1.72
CA LEU A 148 -4.74 1.27 -2.02
C LEU A 148 -5.75 1.54 -0.90
N VAL A 149 -5.61 2.64 -0.18
CA VAL A 149 -6.61 3.09 0.80
C VAL A 149 -7.70 3.88 0.07
N SER A 150 -8.99 3.62 0.34
CA SER A 150 -10.09 4.41 -0.27
C SER A 150 -11.26 4.65 0.68
N HIS A 151 -11.77 5.88 0.68
CA HIS A 151 -12.96 6.33 1.38
C HIS A 151 -14.23 6.11 0.55
N ALA A 152 -14.11 6.18 -0.78
CA ALA A 152 -15.24 6.08 -1.71
C ALA A 152 -14.88 5.15 -2.88
N PRO A 153 -14.80 3.82 -2.69
CA PRO A 153 -14.33 2.89 -3.72
C PRO A 153 -15.18 2.87 -4.99
N SER A 154 -16.40 3.43 -4.96
CA SER A 154 -17.25 3.64 -6.14
C SER A 154 -16.76 4.76 -7.07
N ARG A 155 -15.97 5.72 -6.55
CA ARG A 155 -15.37 6.84 -7.30
C ARG A 155 -14.06 6.47 -8.00
N LEU A 156 -13.39 5.41 -7.54
CA LEU A 156 -12.20 4.86 -8.21
C LEU A 156 -12.56 4.36 -9.61
N LEU A 157 -11.61 4.49 -10.55
CA LEU A 157 -11.78 4.00 -11.92
C LEU A 157 -12.18 2.51 -11.92
N PRO A 158 -13.22 2.10 -12.69
CA PRO A 158 -13.61 0.70 -12.78
C PRO A 158 -12.47 -0.24 -13.16
N THR A 159 -11.52 0.25 -13.97
CA THR A 159 -10.31 -0.47 -14.42
C THR A 159 -9.30 -0.75 -13.30
N ILE A 160 -9.19 0.14 -12.30
CA ILE A 160 -8.38 -0.12 -11.09
C ILE A 160 -9.11 -1.14 -10.21
N ARG A 161 -10.42 -0.95 -10.01
CA ARG A 161 -11.26 -1.83 -9.19
C ARG A 161 -11.29 -3.27 -9.71
N SER A 162 -11.31 -3.48 -11.02
CA SER A 162 -11.30 -4.82 -11.63
C SER A 162 -9.96 -5.55 -11.49
N ARG A 163 -8.89 -4.83 -11.12
CA ARG A 163 -7.51 -5.34 -10.96
C ARG A 163 -7.04 -5.32 -9.51
N CYS A 164 -7.97 -5.17 -8.57
CA CYS A 164 -7.66 -5.16 -7.15
C CYS A 164 -8.70 -5.98 -6.37
N ARG A 165 -8.26 -6.66 -5.32
CA ARG A 165 -9.16 -7.28 -4.34
C ARG A 165 -9.70 -6.19 -3.41
N LEU A 166 -11.01 -5.94 -3.48
CA LEU A 166 -11.68 -4.95 -2.64
C LEU A 166 -12.05 -5.57 -1.30
N LEU A 167 -11.43 -5.09 -0.22
CA LEU A 167 -11.78 -5.43 1.16
C LEU A 167 -12.48 -4.24 1.80
N ARG A 168 -13.63 -4.49 2.42
CA ARG A 168 -14.42 -3.47 3.13
C ARG A 168 -14.13 -3.54 4.62
N LEU A 169 -13.86 -2.38 5.19
CA LEU A 169 -13.57 -2.12 6.59
C LEU A 169 -14.75 -1.32 7.15
N SER A 170 -15.24 -1.74 8.31
CA SER A 170 -16.40 -1.17 9.03
C SER A 170 -15.96 -0.69 10.41
#